data_AF-A0A396RLL0-F1
#
_entry.id   AF-A0A396RLL0-F1
#
_cell.length_a   1.000
_cell.length_b   1.000
_cell.length_c   1.000
_cell.angle_alpha   90.00
_cell.angle_beta   90.00
_cell.angle_gamma   90.00
#
_symmetry.space_group_name_H-M   'P 1'
#
loop_
_entity.id
_entity.type
_entity.pdbx_description
1 polymer ?
#
loop_
_entity_poly.entity_id
_entity_poly.type
_entity_poly.pdbx_seq_one_letter_code
_entity_poly.pdbx_strand_id
1 'polypeptide(L)'
;MRISSGLALLLLAACGEGAADPNAIAPASDDAGEIECAAPGDAEFARVCTLDRMQSDEGLILTVRRPDGGFHRLLVTTDGRGVVSADGAEPATVSVIGDNRIEVAVGGARYRLPATVK
;
A
#
# COMPACT_ATOMS: atom_id res chain seq x y z
N MET A 1 5.37 -9.45 -63.43
CA MET A 1 5.42 -8.60 -62.24
C MET A 1 4.43 -9.13 -61.19
N ARG A 2 4.88 -10.05 -60.34
CA ARG A 2 4.27 -10.41 -59.05
C ARG A 2 5.43 -10.31 -58.07
N ILE A 3 5.31 -9.65 -56.93
CA ILE A 3 4.90 -10.27 -55.67
C ILE A 3 4.41 -9.15 -54.74
N SER A 4 3.21 -9.34 -54.20
CA SER A 4 2.70 -8.65 -53.03
C SER A 4 3.46 -9.13 -51.79
N SER A 5 4.03 -8.23 -51.00
CA SER A 5 4.60 -8.55 -49.68
C SER A 5 4.03 -7.59 -48.65
N GLY A 6 3.19 -8.14 -47.77
CA GLY A 6 2.67 -7.43 -46.62
C GLY A 6 3.61 -7.46 -45.42
N LEU A 7 3.04 -6.98 -44.31
CA LEU A 7 3.42 -7.27 -42.93
C LEU A 7 4.62 -6.48 -42.36
N ALA A 8 4.29 -5.47 -41.56
CA ALA A 8 5.08 -5.11 -40.38
C ALA A 8 4.11 -4.76 -39.25
N LEU A 9 3.75 -5.77 -38.45
CA LEU A 9 3.17 -5.57 -37.12
C LEU A 9 4.24 -4.92 -36.24
N LEU A 10 3.97 -3.72 -35.74
CA LEU A 10 4.73 -3.12 -34.65
C LEU A 10 4.26 -3.75 -33.33
N LEU A 11 5.07 -4.68 -32.82
CA LEU A 11 4.95 -5.23 -31.47
C LEU A 11 5.53 -4.20 -30.48
N LEU A 12 4.67 -3.55 -29.69
CA LEU A 12 5.09 -2.80 -28.51
C LEU A 12 5.37 -3.80 -27.38
N ALA A 13 6.61 -4.28 -27.31
CA ALA A 13 7.17 -4.86 -26.10
C ALA A 13 7.84 -3.74 -25.29
N ALA A 14 7.13 -3.20 -24.30
CA ALA A 14 7.73 -2.41 -23.24
C ALA A 14 7.60 -3.21 -21.93
N CYS A 15 8.45 -4.22 -21.77
CA CYS A 15 8.73 -4.81 -20.47
C CYS A 15 9.59 -3.82 -19.68
N GLY A 16 9.00 -3.14 -18.70
CA GLY A 16 9.74 -2.40 -17.69
C GLY A 16 10.21 -3.37 -16.61
N GLU A 17 11.44 -3.86 -16.73
CA GLU A 17 12.14 -4.57 -15.66
C GLU A 17 12.62 -3.53 -14.65
N GLY A 18 11.86 -3.31 -13.57
CA GLY A 18 12.19 -2.38 -12.49
C GLY A 18 13.05 -3.06 -11.43
N ALA A 19 14.27 -2.55 -11.25
CA ALA A 19 15.23 -2.99 -10.24
C ALA A 19 14.61 -3.02 -8.82
N ALA A 20 14.91 -4.07 -8.05
CA ALA A 20 14.39 -4.24 -6.70
C ALA A 20 14.93 -3.17 -5.74
N ASP A 21 14.04 -2.32 -5.23
CA ASP A 21 14.35 -1.28 -4.25
C ASP A 21 14.65 -1.86 -2.85
N PRO A 22 15.78 -1.49 -2.20
CA PRO A 22 16.16 -1.98 -0.87
C PRO A 22 15.34 -1.39 0.30
N ASN A 23 14.34 -0.57 -0.02
CA ASN A 23 13.34 -0.01 0.91
C ASN A 23 11.93 -0.58 0.65
N ALA A 24 11.82 -1.69 -0.09
CA ALA A 24 10.55 -2.32 -0.38
C ALA A 24 9.83 -2.76 0.90
N ILE A 25 8.64 -2.18 1.12
CA ILE A 25 7.57 -2.89 1.81
C ILE A 25 7.29 -4.13 0.98
N ALA A 26 7.31 -5.30 1.63
CA ALA A 26 7.10 -6.56 0.93
C ALA A 26 5.85 -6.47 0.04
N PRO A 27 5.89 -6.99 -1.20
CA PRO A 27 4.68 -7.12 -1.99
C PRO A 27 3.66 -7.85 -1.11
N ALA A 28 2.42 -7.36 -1.08
CA ALA A 28 1.34 -8.16 -0.52
C ALA A 28 1.39 -9.50 -1.26
N SER A 29 1.64 -10.58 -0.52
CA SER A 29 1.40 -11.94 -1.03
C SER A 29 -0.02 -11.99 -1.61
N ASP A 30 -0.27 -12.87 -2.58
CA ASP A 30 -1.46 -13.07 -3.45
C ASP A 30 -2.89 -12.71 -2.95
N ASP A 31 -3.09 -12.33 -1.69
CA ASP A 31 -4.30 -11.76 -1.09
C ASP A 31 -4.50 -10.26 -1.41
N ALA A 32 -4.93 -9.95 -2.65
CA ALA A 32 -5.73 -8.77 -3.09
C ALA A 32 -5.58 -7.37 -2.42
N GLY A 33 -4.50 -7.10 -1.67
CA GLY A 33 -4.39 -5.93 -0.81
C GLY A 33 -5.26 -5.97 0.46
N GLU A 34 -5.78 -7.12 0.92
CA GLU A 34 -6.62 -7.17 2.12
C GLU A 34 -5.81 -7.21 3.43
N ILE A 35 -6.19 -6.36 4.39
CA ILE A 35 -5.53 -6.21 5.68
C ILE A 35 -6.52 -6.25 6.85
N GLU A 36 -5.99 -6.59 8.03
CA GLU A 36 -6.76 -6.52 9.27
C GLU A 36 -6.96 -5.08 9.72
N CYS A 37 -8.19 -4.75 10.10
CA CYS A 37 -8.54 -3.44 10.65
C CYS A 37 -9.68 -3.53 11.66
N ALA A 38 -9.80 -2.51 12.49
CA ALA A 38 -10.93 -2.24 13.36
C ALA A 38 -11.45 -0.83 13.06
N ALA A 39 -12.77 -0.67 12.87
CA ALA A 39 -13.35 0.65 12.66
C ALA A 39 -13.38 1.43 13.99
N PRO A 40 -13.67 2.74 13.95
CA PRO A 40 -13.80 3.54 15.17
C PRO A 40 -14.84 2.96 16.13
N GLY A 41 -14.39 2.58 17.32
CA GLY A 41 -15.23 1.96 18.36
C GLY A 41 -15.29 0.43 18.32
N ASP A 42 -14.76 -0.22 17.28
CA ASP A 42 -14.67 -1.68 17.25
C ASP A 42 -13.49 -2.18 18.08
N ALA A 43 -13.74 -3.22 18.88
CA ALA A 43 -12.72 -3.88 19.69
C ALA A 43 -11.89 -4.88 18.87
N GLU A 44 -12.54 -5.60 17.96
CA GLU A 44 -11.96 -6.71 17.21
C GLU A 44 -11.40 -6.27 15.86
N PHE A 45 -10.32 -6.94 15.44
CA PHE A 45 -9.78 -6.79 14.10
C PHE A 45 -10.42 -7.81 13.16
N ALA A 46 -10.77 -7.38 11.96
CA ALA A 46 -11.20 -8.25 10.88
C ALA A 46 -10.39 -7.95 9.61
N ARG A 47 -10.05 -8.98 8.85
CA ARG A 47 -9.40 -8.83 7.54
C ARG A 47 -10.46 -8.46 6.48
N VAL A 48 -10.86 -7.20 6.50
CA VAL A 48 -11.93 -6.65 5.64
C VAL A 48 -11.57 -5.28 5.02
N CYS A 49 -10.42 -4.72 5.39
CA CYS A 49 -9.95 -3.48 4.79
C CYS A 49 -9.08 -3.77 3.58
N THR A 50 -9.12 -2.87 2.60
CA THR A 50 -8.23 -2.93 1.42
C THR A 50 -7.13 -1.89 1.52
N LEU A 51 -5.95 -2.24 1.01
CA LEU A 51 -4.72 -1.47 1.05
C LEU A 51 -4.21 -1.26 -0.37
N ASP A 52 -4.37 -0.03 -0.86
CA ASP A 52 -3.81 0.43 -2.12
C ASP A 52 -2.46 1.13 -1.89
N ARG A 53 -1.55 1.02 -2.85
CA ARG A 53 -0.18 1.54 -2.77
C ARG A 53 0.11 2.38 -4.01
N MET A 54 0.47 3.64 -3.80
CA MET A 54 0.75 4.57 -4.89
C MET A 54 2.04 5.35 -4.63
N GLN A 55 2.96 5.33 -5.59
CA GLN A 55 4.16 6.14 -5.53
C GLN A 55 3.83 7.59 -5.92
N SER A 56 4.23 8.55 -5.08
CA SER A 56 4.08 9.99 -5.32
C SER A 56 5.43 10.71 -5.17
N ASP A 57 5.45 12.00 -5.52
CA ASP A 57 6.62 12.88 -5.30
C ASP A 57 7.00 13.01 -3.81
N GLU A 58 6.04 12.85 -2.89
CA GLU A 58 6.26 12.89 -1.44
C GLU A 58 6.78 11.57 -0.87
N GLY A 59 6.67 10.48 -1.64
CA GLY A 59 6.98 9.12 -1.23
C GLY A 59 5.84 8.15 -1.47
N LEU A 60 5.94 6.96 -0.87
CA LEU A 60 4.92 5.92 -1.01
C LEU A 60 3.70 6.25 -0.16
N ILE A 61 2.56 6.41 -0.81
CA ILE A 61 1.26 6.62 -0.18
C ILE A 61 0.52 5.29 -0.09
N LEU A 62 0.03 4.98 1.10
CA LEU A 62 -0.86 3.87 1.39
C LEU A 62 -2.27 4.41 1.56
N THR A 63 -3.22 3.92 0.76
CA THR A 63 -4.64 4.24 0.96
C THR A 63 -5.33 3.03 1.55
N VAL A 64 -5.77 3.15 2.80
CA VAL A 64 -6.55 2.11 3.48
C VAL A 64 -8.03 2.43 3.36
N ARG A 65 -8.82 1.51 2.81
CA ARG A 65 -10.28 1.68 2.65
C ARG A 65 -11.01 0.67 3.53
N ARG A 66 -11.97 1.16 4.31
CA ARG A 66 -12.86 0.38 5.16
C ARG A 66 -14.15 0.03 4.39
N PRO A 67 -14.85 -1.06 4.76
CA PRO A 67 -16.09 -1.46 4.10
C PRO A 67 -17.24 -0.45 4.28
N ASP A 68 -17.18 0.42 5.30
CA ASP A 68 -18.15 1.51 5.50
C ASP A 68 -17.96 2.71 4.55
N GLY A 69 -16.94 2.67 3.68
CA GLY A 69 -16.61 3.74 2.73
C GLY A 69 -15.62 4.77 3.26
N GLY A 70 -15.33 4.77 4.57
CA GLY A 70 -14.25 5.57 5.15
C GLY A 70 -12.86 5.12 4.68
N PHE A 71 -11.94 6.06 4.56
CA PHE A 71 -10.55 5.78 4.17
C PHE A 71 -9.56 6.72 4.84
N HIS A 72 -8.30 6.31 4.90
CA HIS A 72 -7.18 7.17 5.30
C HIS A 72 -6.02 7.00 4.33
N ARG A 73 -5.33 8.11 4.03
CA ARG A 73 -4.06 8.09 3.29
C ARG A 73 -2.90 8.26 4.27
N LEU A 74 -1.93 7.37 4.15
CA LEU A 74 -0.77 7.31 5.01
C LEU A 74 0.50 7.42 4.15
N LEU A 75 1.37 8.36 4.46
CA LEU A 75 2.68 8.49 3.83
C LEU A 75 3.68 7.62 4.58
N VAL A 76 4.38 6.74 3.87
CA VAL A 76 5.47 5.93 4.43
C VAL A 76 6.67 6.83 4.68
N THR A 77 7.16 6.81 5.91
CA THR A 77 8.34 7.59 6.30
C THR A 77 9.62 6.78 6.15
N THR A 78 10.71 7.42 5.75
CA THR A 78 12.06 6.81 5.69
C THR A 78 12.83 6.87 7.01
N ASP A 79 12.28 7.56 8.00
CA ASP A 79 12.90 7.86 9.31
C ASP A 79 12.66 6.74 10.35
N GLY A 80 12.12 5.59 9.94
CA GLY A 80 11.84 4.46 10.84
C GLY A 80 10.56 4.60 11.68
N ARG A 81 9.83 5.72 11.57
CA ARG A 81 8.50 5.93 12.21
C ARG A 81 7.39 5.07 11.60
N GLY A 82 7.64 4.39 10.48
CA GLY A 82 6.66 3.61 9.74
C GLY A 82 5.85 4.48 8.81
N VAL A 83 4.78 5.12 9.31
CA VAL A 83 3.86 5.93 8.51
C VAL A 83 3.36 7.17 9.26
N VAL A 84 2.95 8.19 8.50
CA VAL A 84 2.25 9.38 9.00
C VAL A 84 1.00 9.64 8.18
N SER A 85 0.04 10.42 8.71
CA SER A 85 -1.14 10.84 7.94
C SER A 85 -0.71 11.74 6.79
N ALA A 86 -1.09 11.40 5.56
CA ALA A 86 -0.76 12.18 4.36
C ALA A 86 -1.66 13.41 4.21
N ASP A 87 -2.87 13.38 4.76
CA ASP A 87 -3.84 14.48 4.65
C ASP A 87 -3.77 15.46 5.83
N GLY A 88 -2.97 15.17 6.85
CA GLY A 88 -2.69 16.07 7.99
C GLY A 88 -3.88 16.36 8.92
N ALA A 89 -5.07 15.83 8.64
CA ALA A 89 -6.29 16.11 9.40
C ALA A 89 -6.23 15.53 10.82
N GLU A 90 -5.71 14.32 10.97
CA GLU A 90 -5.55 13.62 12.24
C GLU A 90 -4.19 12.92 12.28
N PRO A 91 -3.47 12.95 13.42
CA PRO A 91 -2.17 12.28 13.53
C PRO A 91 -2.33 10.76 13.54
N ALA A 92 -1.44 10.07 12.82
CA ALA A 92 -1.32 8.62 12.90
C ALA A 92 -0.37 8.24 14.03
N THR A 93 -0.80 7.32 14.89
CA THR A 93 0.05 6.72 15.94
C THR A 93 0.45 5.33 15.52
N VAL A 94 1.76 5.03 15.53
CA VAL A 94 2.31 3.75 15.06
C VAL A 94 2.85 2.96 16.25
N SER A 95 2.51 1.67 16.31
CA SER A 95 3.04 0.70 17.27
C SER A 95 3.56 -0.54 16.54
N VAL A 96 4.73 -1.04 16.92
CA VAL A 96 5.26 -2.29 16.38
C VAL A 96 4.58 -3.47 17.11
N ILE A 97 3.98 -4.38 16.36
CA ILE A 97 3.23 -5.53 16.92
C ILE A 97 3.89 -6.88 16.61
N GLY A 98 5.12 -6.87 16.08
CA GLY A 98 5.87 -8.08 15.72
C GLY A 98 5.50 -8.65 14.35
N ASP A 99 6.14 -9.76 13.97
CA ASP A 99 5.88 -10.52 12.74
C ASP A 99 5.86 -9.67 11.44
N ASN A 100 6.76 -8.70 11.31
CA ASN A 100 6.79 -7.77 10.18
C ASN A 100 5.47 -7.00 10.01
N ARG A 101 4.84 -6.59 11.12
CA ARG A 101 3.63 -5.78 11.15
C ARG A 101 3.73 -4.61 12.12
N ILE A 102 3.03 -3.54 11.76
CA ILE A 102 2.74 -2.40 12.63
C ILE A 102 1.24 -2.25 12.79
N GLU A 103 0.81 -1.78 13.95
CA GLU A 103 -0.52 -1.24 14.16
C GLU A 103 -0.47 0.28 13.98
N VAL A 104 -1.43 0.82 13.23
CA VAL A 104 -1.57 2.25 12.98
C VAL A 104 -2.95 2.69 13.43
N ALA A 105 -3.00 3.59 14.40
CA ALA A 105 -4.22 4.20 14.90
C ALA A 105 -4.37 5.63 14.34
N VAL A 106 -5.51 5.94 13.72
CA VAL A 106 -5.84 7.26 13.17
C VAL A 106 -7.37 7.42 13.13
N GLY A 107 -7.90 8.57 13.56
CA GLY A 107 -9.35 8.82 13.54
C GLY A 107 -10.20 7.81 14.32
N GLY A 108 -9.62 7.19 15.36
CA GLY A 108 -10.25 6.11 16.13
C GLY A 108 -10.24 4.74 15.45
N ALA A 109 -9.90 4.66 14.15
CA ALA A 109 -9.68 3.39 13.46
C ALA A 109 -8.29 2.82 13.76
N ARG A 110 -8.14 1.51 13.63
CA ARG A 110 -6.87 0.80 13.80
C ARG A 110 -6.60 -0.12 12.61
N TYR A 111 -5.38 -0.12 12.10
CA TYR A 111 -4.95 -0.88 10.93
C TYR A 111 -3.72 -1.70 11.23
N ARG A 112 -3.67 -2.96 10.80
CA ARG A 112 -2.45 -3.76 10.83
C ARG A 112 -1.82 -3.79 9.45
N LEU A 113 -0.73 -3.04 9.30
CA LEU A 113 -0.03 -2.91 8.03
C LEU A 113 1.20 -3.83 8.02
N PRO A 114 1.49 -4.48 6.87
CA PRO A 114 2.77 -5.14 6.69
C PRO A 114 3.90 -4.09 6.69
N ALA A 115 4.96 -4.36 7.44
CA ALA A 115 6.11 -3.47 7.56
C ALA A 115 7.40 -4.27 7.77
N THR A 116 8.44 -3.89 7.05
CA THR A 116 9.80 -4.39 7.30
C THR A 116 10.40 -3.57 8.43
N VAL A 117 10.28 -4.06 9.67
CA VAL A 117 10.92 -3.44 10.84
C VAL A 117 12.40 -3.85 10.80
N LYS A 118 13.30 -2.88 10.62
CA LYS A 118 14.75 -3.10 10.69
C LYS A 118 15.27 -2.77 12.08
#